data_AF-A0A1G0WP50-F1
#
_entry.id   AF-A0A1G0WP50-F1
#
_cell.length_a   1.000
_cell.length_b   1.000
_cell.length_c   1.000
_cell.angle_alpha   90.00
_cell.angle_beta   90.00
_cell.angle_gamma   90.00
#
_symmetry.space_group_name_H-M   'P 1'
#
loop_
_entity.id
_entity.type
_entity.pdbx_description
1 polymer ?
#
loop_
_entity_poly.entity_id
_entity_poly.type
_entity_poly.pdbx_seq_one_letter_code
_entity_poly.pdbx_strand_id
1 'polypeptide(L)' 'MSNAELKEKLIDKVRLTTDAFLLREAILLLDPENENVDIYKLNEKEREAIIKGIKEIEVGNYLTNDQANKEIEEWLNV' A
#
# COMPACT_ATOMS: atom_id res chain seq x y z
N MET A 1 -14.49 -7.57 -29.11
CA MET A 1 -14.93 -8.34 -27.93
C MET A 1 -16.10 -7.60 -27.30
N SER A 2 -17.16 -8.32 -26.97
CA SER A 2 -18.26 -7.84 -26.15
C SER A 2 -17.79 -7.68 -24.69
N ASN A 3 -18.58 -6.93 -23.90
CA ASN A 3 -18.33 -6.81 -22.47
C ASN A 3 -18.38 -8.18 -21.75
N ALA A 4 -19.18 -9.13 -22.26
CA ALA A 4 -19.21 -10.48 -21.73
C ALA A 4 -17.87 -11.20 -21.98
N GLU A 5 -17.33 -11.11 -23.20
CA GLU A 5 -16.02 -11.71 -23.54
C GLU A 5 -14.86 -11.10 -22.75
N LEU A 6 -14.92 -9.79 -22.46
CA LEU A 6 -13.91 -9.12 -21.63
C LEU A 6 -13.96 -9.58 -20.17
N LYS A 7 -15.15 -9.78 -19.60
CA LYS A 7 -15.32 -10.28 -18.23
C LYS A 7 -14.79 -11.69 -18.07
N GLU A 8 -15.15 -12.59 -18.98
CA GLU A 8 -14.65 -13.98 -18.96
C GLU A 8 -13.13 -14.02 -19.04
N LYS A 9 -12.54 -13.24 -19.96
CA LYS A 9 -11.08 -13.17 -20.10
C LYS A 9 -10.39 -12.65 -18.84
N LEU A 10 -10.98 -11.70 -18.13
CA LEU A 10 -10.45 -11.18 -16.87
C LEU A 10 -10.50 -12.24 -15.76
N ILE A 11 -11.62 -12.94 -15.61
CA ILE A 11 -11.80 -14.04 -14.65
C ILE A 11 -10.75 -15.14 -14.88
N ASP A 12 -10.51 -15.51 -16.15
CA ASP A 12 -9.50 -16.50 -16.49
C ASP A 12 -8.08 -16.04 -16.11
N LYS A 13 -7.75 -14.77 -16.32
CA LYS A 13 -6.46 -14.21 -15.91
C LYS A 13 -6.28 -14.19 -14.40
N VAL A 14 -7.32 -13.87 -13.64
CA VAL A 14 -7.31 -13.91 -12.18
C VAL A 14 -7.07 -15.33 -11.67
N ARG A 15 -7.76 -16.33 -12.24
CA ARG A 15 -7.60 -17.75 -11.86
C ARG A 15 -6.19 -18.30 -12.09
N LEU A 16 -5.51 -17.81 -13.14
CA LEU A 16 -4.17 -18.28 -13.51
C LEU A 16 -3.04 -17.55 -12.80
N THR A 17 -3.32 -16.41 -12.18
CA THR A 17 -2.31 -15.57 -11.53
C THR A 17 -2.03 -16.05 -10.11
N THR A 18 -0.76 -16.24 -9.78
CA THR A 18 -0.30 -16.55 -8.42
C THR A 18 0.41 -15.37 -7.74
N ASP A 19 0.58 -14.26 -8.47
CA ASP A 19 1.19 -13.04 -7.94
C ASP A 19 0.21 -12.32 -7.00
N ALA A 20 0.48 -12.43 -5.70
CA ALA A 20 -0.37 -11.86 -4.66
C ALA A 20 -0.40 -10.32 -4.69
N PHE A 21 0.65 -9.65 -5.18
CA PHE A 21 0.65 -8.20 -5.32
C PHE A 21 -0.29 -7.77 -6.44
N LEU A 22 -0.19 -8.41 -7.61
CA LEU A 22 -1.05 -8.12 -8.75
C LEU A 22 -2.54 -8.37 -8.43
N LEU A 23 -2.84 -9.44 -7.68
CA LEU A 23 -4.20 -9.74 -7.24
C LEU A 23 -4.76 -8.67 -6.29
N ARG A 24 -3.95 -8.15 -5.37
CA ARG A 24 -4.37 -7.07 -4.45
C ARG A 24 -4.67 -5.78 -5.20
N GLU A 25 -3.78 -5.40 -6.13
CA GLU A 25 -3.99 -4.21 -6.97
C GLU A 25 -5.25 -4.34 -7.84
N ALA A 26 -5.49 -5.53 -8.41
CA ALA A 26 -6.69 -5.78 -9.20
C ALA A 26 -7.97 -5.69 -8.38
N ILE A 27 -7.95 -6.16 -7.12
CA ILE A 27 -9.09 -6.00 -6.19
C ILE A 27 -9.35 -4.52 -5.94
N LEU A 28 -8.32 -3.73 -5.61
CA LEU A 28 -8.47 -2.30 -5.37
C LEU A 28 -9.04 -1.57 -6.59
N LEU A 29 -8.56 -1.89 -7.79
CA LEU A 29 -8.99 -1.25 -9.02
C LEU A 29 -10.45 -1.55 -9.39
N LEU A 30 -10.94 -2.75 -9.04
CA LEU A 30 -12.29 -3.22 -9.38
C LEU A 30 -13.29 -2.99 -8.25
N ASP A 31 -12.84 -2.51 -7.10
CA ASP A 31 -13.68 -2.24 -5.94
C ASP A 31 -14.54 -0.98 -6.20
N PRO A 32 -15.87 -1.10 -6.28
CA PRO A 32 -16.75 0.05 -6.45
C PRO A 32 -16.71 1.00 -5.26
N GLU A 33 -16.28 0.56 -4.07
CA GLU A 33 -16.04 1.47 -2.93
C GLU A 33 -14.86 2.42 -3.21
N ASN A 34 -13.95 2.06 -4.12
CA ASN A 34 -12.86 2.91 -4.58
C ASN A 34 -13.26 3.91 -5.70
N GLU A 35 -14.50 3.88 -6.23
CA GLU A 35 -14.96 4.88 -7.22
C GLU A 35 -14.96 6.31 -6.68
N ASN A 36 -14.95 6.49 -5.35
CA ASN A 36 -14.90 7.80 -4.68
C ASN A 36 -13.64 7.98 -3.80
N VAL A 37 -12.64 7.12 -3.94
CA VAL A 37 -11.36 7.33 -3.25
C VAL A 37 -10.54 8.28 -4.10
N ASP A 38 -10.58 9.57 -3.75
CA ASP A 38 -9.62 10.55 -4.26
C ASP A 38 -8.22 10.00 -4.00
N ILE A 39 -7.54 9.54 -5.05
CA ILE A 39 -6.15 9.08 -4.97
C ILE A 39 -5.33 10.26 -4.45
N TYR A 40 -4.95 10.20 -3.19
CA TYR A 40 -4.20 11.26 -2.54
C TYR A 40 -2.84 11.38 -3.23
N LYS A 41 -2.67 12.46 -4.01
CA LYS A 41 -1.40 12.77 -4.65
C LYS A 41 -0.48 13.39 -3.61
N LEU A 42 0.48 12.57 -3.17
CA LEU A 42 1.55 13.02 -2.30
C LEU A 42 2.23 14.25 -2.90
N ASN A 43 2.40 15.30 -2.10
CA ASN A 43 3.27 16.40 -2.45
C ASN A 43 4.74 15.95 -2.36
N GLU A 44 5.64 16.82 -2.83
CA GLU A 44 7.08 16.53 -2.89
C GLU A 44 7.65 16.15 -1.51
N LYS A 45 7.27 16.86 -0.45
CA LYS A 45 7.76 16.61 0.91
C LYS A 45 7.32 15.26 1.44
N GLU A 46 6.07 14.88 1.22
CA GLU A 46 5.54 13.58 1.64
C GLU A 46 6.22 12.43 0.90
N ARG A 47 6.44 12.60 -0.41
CA ARG A 47 7.18 11.62 -1.21
C ARG A 47 8.62 11.47 -0.70
N GLU A 48 9.31 12.56 -0.42
CA GLU A 48 10.67 12.54 0.14
C GLU A 48 10.71 11.88 1.53
N ALA A 49 9.74 12.19 2.40
CA ALA A 49 9.65 11.59 3.72
C ALA A 49 9.46 10.06 3.67
N ILE A 50 8.60 9.58 2.75
CA ILE A 50 8.41 8.15 2.53
C ILE A 50 9.70 7.50 2.01
N ILE A 51 10.35 8.09 1.00
CA ILE A 51 11.62 7.58 0.46
C ILE A 51 12.69 7.52 1.55
N LYS A 52 12.76 8.52 2.42
CA LYS A 52 13.67 8.55 3.57
C LYS A 52 13.39 7.41 4.54
N GLY A 53 12.12 7.22 4.93
CA GLY A 53 11.73 6.14 5.84
C GLY A 53 12.04 4.75 5.28
N ILE A 54 11.80 4.53 3.99
CA ILE A 54 12.16 3.25 3.33
C ILE A 54 13.67 3.00 3.41
N LYS A 55 14.50 4.01 3.10
CA LYS A 55 15.96 3.90 3.20
C LYS A 55 16.43 3.65 4.63
N GLU A 56 15.80 4.28 5.61
CA GLU A 56 16.11 4.09 7.03
C GLU A 56 15.86 2.64 7.47
N ILE A 57 14.76 2.03 7.02
CA ILE A 57 14.49 0.60 7.26
C ILE A 57 15.56 -0.29 6.62
N GLU A 58 15.94 -0.02 5.37
CA GLU A 58 16.96 -0.81 4.65
C GLU A 58 18.32 -0.81 5.35
N VAL A 59 18.72 0.31 5.97
CA VAL A 59 19.98 0.41 6.70
C VAL A 59 19.88 0.00 8.18
N GLY A 60 18.74 -0.56 8.60
CA GLY A 60 18.50 -1.01 9.97
C GLY A 60 18.24 0.12 10.96
N ASN A 61 17.98 1.34 10.47
CA ASN A 61 17.60 2.49 11.28
C ASN A 61 16.08 2.53 11.48
N TYR A 62 15.57 1.58 12.25
CA TYR A 62 14.18 1.51 12.65
C TYR A 62 14.08 1.22 14.15
N LEU A 63 12.92 1.53 14.72
CA LEU A 63 12.60 1.17 16.10
C LEU A 63 11.71 -0.07 16.10
N THR A 64 11.95 -0.99 17.03
CA THR A 64 10.94 -1.99 17.38
C THR A 64 9.77 -1.32 18.08
N ASN A 65 8.63 -2.02 18.16
CA ASN A 65 7.47 -1.51 18.90
C ASN A 65 7.83 -1.13 20.35
N ASP A 66 8.65 -1.94 21.03
CA ASP A 66 9.07 -1.66 22.41
C ASP A 66 9.93 -0.40 22.51
N GLN A 67 10.85 -0.20 21.54
CA GLN A 67 11.71 0.98 21.50
C GLN A 67 10.90 2.25 21.20
N ALA A 68 9.96 2.18 20.25
CA ALA A 68 9.10 3.30 19.90
C ALA A 68 8.18 3.68 21.08
N ASN A 69 7.59 2.71 21.76
CA ASN A 69 6.76 2.96 22.95
C ASN A 69 7.56 3.60 24.08
N LYS A 70 8.80 3.14 24.32
CA LYS A 70 9.69 3.73 25.32
C LYS A 70 10.04 5.18 25.01
N GLU A 71 10.36 5.50 23.75
CA GLU A 71 10.61 6.90 23.35
C GLU A 71 9.37 7.77 23.53
N ILE A 72 8.17 7.27 23.22
CA ILE A 72 6.91 7.99 23.42
C ILE A 72 6.68 8.26 24.91
N GLU A 73 6.89 7.28 25.78
CA GLU A 73 6.79 7.44 27.24
C GLU A 73 7.79 8.51 27.74
N GLU A 74 9.03 8.47 27.27
CA GLU A 74 10.07 9.45 27.61
C GLU A 74 9.75 10.87 27.08
N TRP A 75 9.15 10.98 25.90
CA TRP A 75 8.72 12.27 25.34
C TRP A 75 7.56 12.87 26.11
N LEU A 76 6.62 12.03 26.56
CA LEU A 76 5.42 12.48 27.25
C LEU A 76 5.70 12.85 28.72
N ASN A 77 6.80 12.37 29.34
CA ASN A 77 7.22 12.65 30.72
C ASN A 77 6.03 12.85 31.68
N VAL A 78 5.13 11.86 31.72
CA VAL A 78 4.03 11.76 32.69
C VAL A 78 4.43 10.84 33.82
#